data_AF-A0A9W6GTX0-F1
#
_entry.id   AF-A0A9W6GTX0-F1
#
_cell.length_a   1.000
_cell.length_b   1.000
_cell.length_c   1.000
_cell.angle_alpha   90.00
_cell.angle_beta   90.00
_cell.angle_gamma   90.00
#
_symmetry.space_group_name_H-M   'P 1'
#
loop_
_entity.id
_entity.type
_entity.pdbx_description
1 polymer ?
#
loop_
_entity_poly.entity_id
_entity_poly.type
_entity_poly.pdbx_seq_one_letter_code
_entity_poly.pdbx_strand_id
1 'polypeptide(L)'
;MSSLYERVGGQKAVDAAVELFYRNVLADGRIARFFDGVNMDDQIAKQKSFLTMAFGGPNKYTGHDMRNAHKKLVAKGLNDTHVDAVIENLNRTLRQLGVGEKEVKEVAALADSVRSDVLNR
;
A
#
# COMPACT_ATOMS: atom_id res chain seq x y z
N MET A 1 19.85 5.84 13.46
CA MET A 1 18.52 5.22 13.69
C MET A 1 18.24 4.34 12.49
N SER A 2 17.78 3.11 12.72
CA SER A 2 17.47 2.17 11.64
C SER A 2 16.13 2.54 11.00
N SER A 3 16.03 2.46 9.66
CA SER A 3 14.77 2.71 8.94
C SER A 3 13.71 1.68 9.33
N LEU A 4 12.43 1.99 9.12
CA LEU A 4 11.37 1.01 9.30
C LEU A 4 11.60 -0.22 8.41
N TYR A 5 12.13 -0.01 7.20
CA TYR A 5 12.49 -1.02 6.22
C TYR A 5 13.51 -2.03 6.78
N GLU A 6 14.57 -1.53 7.42
CA GLU A 6 15.54 -2.38 8.10
C GLU A 6 14.92 -3.10 9.31
N ARG A 7 14.10 -2.40 10.11
CA ARG A 7 13.43 -2.98 11.29
C ARG A 7 12.46 -4.11 10.95
N VAL A 8 11.78 -4.04 9.80
CA VAL A 8 10.83 -5.09 9.37
C VAL A 8 11.50 -6.26 8.64
N GLY A 9 12.81 -6.22 8.38
CA GLY A 9 13.55 -7.32 7.74
C GLY A 9 13.97 -7.07 6.29
N GLY A 10 13.92 -5.82 5.82
CA GLY A 10 14.43 -5.38 4.52
C GLY A 10 13.65 -5.94 3.32
N GLN A 11 14.32 -6.11 2.18
CA GLN A 11 13.68 -6.41 0.89
C GLN A 11 12.83 -7.69 0.95
N LYS A 12 13.33 -8.74 1.60
CA LYS A 12 12.62 -10.02 1.70
C LYS A 12 11.29 -9.88 2.43
N ALA A 13 11.25 -9.07 3.49
CA ALA A 13 10.02 -8.80 4.23
C ALA A 13 9.05 -7.96 3.40
N VAL A 14 9.56 -6.97 2.65
CA VAL A 14 8.74 -6.19 1.71
C VAL A 14 8.14 -7.07 0.62
N ASP A 15 8.92 -7.99 0.05
CA ASP A 15 8.45 -8.90 -0.99
C ASP A 15 7.28 -9.76 -0.49
N ALA A 16 7.46 -10.39 0.68
CA ALA A 16 6.42 -11.18 1.32
C ALA A 16 5.19 -10.33 1.70
N ALA A 17 5.40 -9.09 2.17
CA ALA A 17 4.32 -8.18 2.51
C ALA A 17 3.49 -7.80 1.28
N VAL A 18 4.10 -7.52 0.14
CA VAL A 18 3.34 -7.14 -1.06
C VAL A 18 2.50 -8.31 -1.59
N GLU A 19 3.07 -9.50 -1.63
CA GLU A 19 2.32 -10.69 -2.10
C GLU A 19 1.12 -10.98 -1.21
N LEU A 20 1.31 -10.95 0.11
CA LEU A 20 0.23 -11.19 1.07
C LEU A 20 -0.79 -10.04 1.07
N PHE A 21 -0.34 -8.80 0.91
CA PHE A 21 -1.20 -7.62 0.81
C PHE A 21 -2.15 -7.73 -0.37
N TYR A 22 -1.67 -8.10 -1.56
CA TYR A 22 -2.55 -8.25 -2.72
C TYR A 22 -3.49 -9.44 -2.62
N ARG A 23 -3.09 -10.54 -1.97
CA ARG A 23 -4.04 -11.62 -1.63
C ARG A 23 -5.19 -11.11 -0.77
N ASN A 24 -4.88 -10.29 0.24
CA ASN A 24 -5.90 -9.70 1.11
C ASN A 24 -6.79 -8.68 0.34
N VAL A 25 -6.20 -7.81 -0.49
CA VAL A 25 -6.92 -6.82 -1.31
C VAL A 25 -7.85 -7.48 -2.33
N LEU A 26 -7.37 -8.51 -3.04
CA LEU A 26 -8.16 -9.21 -4.05
C LEU A 26 -9.26 -10.08 -3.44
N ALA A 27 -9.15 -10.44 -2.16
CA ALA A 27 -10.21 -11.10 -1.41
C ALA A 27 -11.23 -10.13 -0.79
N ASP A 28 -10.94 -8.81 -0.80
CA ASP A 28 -11.80 -7.79 -0.20
C ASP A 28 -12.82 -7.25 -1.21
N GLY A 29 -14.07 -7.70 -1.10
CA GLY A 29 -15.17 -7.29 -1.98
C GLY A 29 -15.45 -5.78 -2.02
N ARG A 30 -14.96 -5.00 -1.05
CA ARG A 30 -15.07 -3.53 -1.07
C ARG A 30 -14.19 -2.91 -2.15
N ILE A 31 -13.01 -3.48 -2.41
CA ILE A 31 -11.95 -2.85 -3.21
C ILE A 31 -11.44 -3.71 -4.39
N ALA A 32 -11.69 -5.03 -4.40
CA ALA A 32 -11.20 -5.93 -5.44
C ALA A 32 -11.57 -5.47 -6.87
N ARG A 33 -12.79 -4.95 -7.05
CA ARG A 33 -13.30 -4.42 -8.34
C ARG A 33 -12.44 -3.33 -8.99
N PHE A 34 -11.63 -2.60 -8.20
CA PHE A 34 -10.75 -1.57 -8.77
C PHE A 34 -9.54 -2.16 -9.50
N PHE A 35 -9.27 -3.45 -9.27
CA PHE A 35 -8.17 -4.20 -9.87
C PHE A 35 -8.62 -5.05 -11.09
N ASP A 36 -9.89 -4.97 -11.48
CA ASP A 36 -10.39 -5.65 -12.67
C ASP A 36 -9.65 -5.17 -13.94
N GLY A 37 -9.02 -6.11 -14.65
CA GLY A 37 -8.23 -5.84 -15.85
C GLY A 37 -6.86 -5.21 -15.57
N VAL A 38 -6.42 -5.15 -14.32
CA VAL A 38 -5.06 -4.72 -13.95
C VAL A 38 -4.09 -5.90 -14.10
N ASN A 39 -2.93 -5.67 -14.72
CA ASN A 39 -1.84 -6.62 -14.68
C ASN A 39 -1.26 -6.67 -13.26
N MET A 40 -1.57 -7.75 -12.53
CA MET A 40 -1.17 -7.87 -11.13
C MET A 40 0.34 -8.03 -10.93
N ASP A 41 1.08 -8.55 -11.91
CA ASP A 41 2.53 -8.66 -11.82
C ASP A 41 3.19 -7.27 -11.84
N ASP A 42 2.76 -6.40 -12.76
CA ASP A 42 3.20 -5.00 -12.82
C ASP A 42 2.79 -4.23 -11.56
N GLN A 43 1.58 -4.51 -11.06
CA GLN A 43 1.03 -3.86 -9.88
C GLN A 43 1.79 -4.26 -8.60
N ILE A 44 2.16 -5.54 -8.46
CA ILE A 44 3.01 -6.04 -7.39
C ILE A 44 4.38 -5.35 -7.44
N ALA A 45 5.01 -5.24 -8.61
CA ALA A 45 6.31 -4.57 -8.75
C ALA A 45 6.27 -3.09 -8.33
N LYS A 46 5.23 -2.36 -8.73
CA LYS A 46 5.01 -0.96 -8.32
C LYS A 46 4.77 -0.85 -6.81
N GLN A 47 3.98 -1.75 -6.25
CA GLN A 47 3.69 -1.73 -4.82
C GLN A 47 4.90 -2.08 -3.96
N LYS A 48 5.80 -2.95 -4.44
CA LYS A 48 7.10 -3.19 -3.78
C LYS A 48 7.89 -1.90 -3.66
N SER A 49 7.94 -1.12 -4.75
CA SER A 49 8.60 0.19 -4.73
C SER A 49 7.91 1.15 -3.74
N PHE A 50 6.58 1.17 -3.70
CA PHE A 50 5.81 1.99 -2.76
C PHE A 50 6.01 1.57 -1.30
N LEU A 51 5.96 0.27 -0.95
CA LEU A 51 6.17 -0.17 0.43
C LEU A 51 7.62 0.00 0.87
N THR A 52 8.60 -0.18 -0.03
CA THR A 52 9.99 0.17 0.26
C THR A 52 10.10 1.66 0.58
N MET A 53 9.44 2.54 -0.19
CA MET A 53 9.34 3.98 0.15
C MET A 53 8.70 4.20 1.52
N ALA A 54 7.54 3.58 1.74
CA ALA A 54 6.74 3.78 2.92
C ALA A 54 7.48 3.34 4.19
N PHE A 55 8.34 2.33 4.07
CA PHE A 55 9.15 1.86 5.19
C PHE A 55 10.45 2.67 5.32
N GLY A 56 10.65 3.75 4.56
CA GLY A 56 11.87 4.55 4.60
C GLY A 56 13.10 3.83 4.04
N GLY A 57 12.88 2.84 3.17
CA GLY A 57 13.92 2.18 2.40
C GLY A 57 14.30 2.97 1.14
N PRO A 58 15.40 2.57 0.47
CA PRO A 58 15.86 3.24 -0.74
C PRO A 58 14.84 3.07 -1.87
N ASN A 59 14.28 4.18 -2.34
CA ASN A 59 13.29 4.17 -3.39
C ASN A 59 13.35 5.47 -4.25
N LYS A 60 12.85 5.40 -5.48
CA LYS A 60 12.78 6.50 -6.46
C LYS A 60 11.37 7.11 -6.64
N TYR A 61 10.43 6.84 -5.76
CA TYR A 61 9.06 7.33 -5.83
C TYR A 61 9.01 8.88 -5.77
N THR A 62 8.27 9.50 -6.68
CA THR A 62 8.22 10.97 -6.84
C THR A 62 6.88 11.62 -6.48
N GLY A 63 5.87 10.88 -5.99
CA GLY A 63 4.58 11.45 -5.56
C GLY A 63 3.63 11.87 -6.68
N HIS A 64 4.15 12.42 -7.79
CA HIS A 64 3.40 12.81 -8.99
C HIS A 64 2.55 11.67 -9.60
N ASP A 65 2.89 10.43 -9.24
CA ASP A 65 2.22 9.21 -9.69
C ASP A 65 0.90 8.95 -8.94
N MET A 66 0.77 9.28 -7.65
CA MET A 66 -0.43 8.89 -6.88
C MET A 66 -1.72 9.53 -7.43
N ARG A 67 -1.73 10.85 -7.62
CA ARG A 67 -2.93 11.55 -8.10
C ARG A 67 -3.34 11.08 -9.49
N ASN A 68 -2.38 11.03 -10.41
CA ASN A 68 -2.63 10.62 -11.80
C ASN A 68 -3.00 9.13 -11.92
N ALA A 69 -2.35 8.24 -11.16
CA ALA A 69 -2.65 6.81 -11.16
C ALA A 69 -4.08 6.52 -10.67
N HIS A 70 -4.57 7.27 -9.67
CA HIS A 70 -5.87 7.03 -9.06
C HIS A 70 -7.01 7.86 -9.67
N LYS A 71 -6.71 8.85 -10.51
CA LYS A 71 -7.72 9.76 -11.12
C LYS A 71 -8.86 9.01 -11.81
N LYS A 72 -8.54 7.96 -12.58
CA LYS A 72 -9.55 7.13 -13.26
C LYS A 72 -10.39 6.31 -12.27
N LEU A 73 -9.85 5.94 -11.13
CA LEU A 73 -10.56 5.18 -10.09
C LEU A 73 -11.52 6.07 -9.31
N VAL A 74 -11.16 7.34 -9.07
CA VAL A 74 -12.08 8.34 -8.49
C VAL A 74 -13.31 8.51 -9.38
N ALA A 75 -13.13 8.59 -10.71
CA ALA A 75 -14.26 8.59 -11.65
C ALA A 75 -15.12 7.31 -11.62
N LYS A 76 -14.60 6.21 -11.07
CA LYS A 76 -15.31 4.92 -10.85
C LYS A 76 -15.82 4.75 -9.41
N GLY A 77 -15.83 5.82 -8.62
CA GLY A 77 -16.36 5.85 -7.26
C GLY A 77 -15.36 5.47 -6.16
N LEU A 78 -14.05 5.57 -6.39
CA LEU A 78 -13.06 5.52 -5.31
C LEU A 78 -13.34 6.66 -4.31
N ASN A 79 -13.32 6.35 -3.01
CA ASN A 79 -13.69 7.27 -1.94
C ASN A 79 -12.96 6.87 -0.64
N ASP A 80 -13.19 7.62 0.44
CA ASP A 80 -12.54 7.40 1.74
C ASP A 80 -12.68 5.96 2.26
N THR A 81 -13.86 5.34 2.16
CA THR A 81 -14.08 3.98 2.66
C THR A 81 -13.21 2.94 1.95
N HIS A 82 -12.88 3.18 0.69
CA HIS A 82 -11.99 2.31 -0.09
C HIS A 82 -10.52 2.51 0.31
N VAL A 83 -10.11 3.74 0.64
CA VAL A 83 -8.76 4.01 1.18
C VAL A 83 -8.62 3.36 2.56
N ASP A 84 -9.64 3.46 3.40
CA ASP A 84 -9.67 2.81 4.72
C ASP A 84 -9.52 1.28 4.58
N ALA A 85 -10.24 0.67 3.64
CA ALA A 85 -10.11 -0.76 3.35
C ALA A 85 -8.70 -1.15 2.90
N VAL A 86 -8.05 -0.33 2.06
CA VAL A 86 -6.65 -0.56 1.66
C VAL A 86 -5.70 -0.51 2.87
N ILE A 87 -5.83 0.49 3.73
CA ILE A 87 -5.01 0.63 4.95
C ILE A 87 -5.27 -0.52 5.93
N GLU A 88 -6.53 -0.94 6.08
CA GLU A 88 -6.92 -2.10 6.89
C GLU A 88 -6.22 -3.38 6.42
N ASN A 89 -6.26 -3.66 5.10
CA ASN A 89 -5.60 -4.82 4.51
C ASN A 89 -4.07 -4.76 4.65
N LEU A 90 -3.47 -3.56 4.55
CA LEU A 90 -2.05 -3.36 4.80
C LEU A 90 -1.69 -3.67 6.26
N ASN A 91 -2.46 -3.14 7.21
CA ASN A 91 -2.26 -3.40 8.64
C ASN A 91 -2.40 -4.89 8.98
N ARG A 92 -3.42 -5.56 8.42
CA ARG A 92 -3.61 -7.01 8.58
C ARG A 92 -2.40 -7.78 8.07
N THR A 93 -1.89 -7.42 6.91
CA THR A 93 -0.72 -8.06 6.29
C THR A 93 0.52 -7.93 7.16
N LEU A 94 0.79 -6.73 7.68
CA LEU A 94 1.94 -6.49 8.54
C LEU A 94 1.86 -7.27 9.85
N ARG A 95 0.68 -7.33 10.47
CA ARG A 95 0.43 -8.15 11.67
C ARG A 95 0.64 -9.64 11.40
N GLN A 96 0.18 -10.14 10.24
CA GLN A 96 0.39 -11.54 9.83
C GLN A 96 1.88 -11.87 9.64
N LEU A 97 2.70 -10.89 9.30
CA LEU A 97 4.16 -11.03 9.20
C LEU A 97 4.90 -10.79 10.53
N GLY A 98 4.17 -10.60 11.63
CA GLY A 98 4.75 -10.39 12.96
C GLY A 98 5.34 -9.00 13.18
N VAL A 99 4.99 -8.01 12.34
CA VAL A 99 5.41 -6.61 12.53
C VAL A 99 4.70 -6.05 13.77
N GLY A 100 5.47 -5.38 14.64
CA GLY A 100 4.98 -4.82 15.89
C GLY A 100 3.93 -3.71 15.71
N GLU A 101 3.07 -3.53 16.72
CA GLU A 101 1.98 -2.53 16.69
C GLU A 101 2.45 -1.10 16.45
N LYS A 102 3.65 -0.77 16.96
CA LYS A 102 4.24 0.55 16.77
C LYS A 102 4.54 0.79 15.30
N GLU A 103 5.23 -0.15 14.68
CA GLU A 103 5.57 -0.13 13.25
C GLU A 103 4.32 -0.13 12.37
N VAL A 104 3.31 -0.94 12.69
CA VAL A 104 2.01 -0.96 11.97
C VAL A 104 1.36 0.42 11.99
N LYS A 105 1.35 1.11 13.13
CA LYS A 105 0.79 2.47 13.24
C LYS A 105 1.59 3.49 12.44
N GLU A 106 2.92 3.39 12.44
CA GLU A 106 3.79 4.26 11.64
C GLU A 106 3.51 4.09 10.13
N VAL A 107 3.35 2.85 9.65
CA VAL A 107 2.97 2.58 8.25
C VAL A 107 1.59 3.14 7.92
N ALA A 108 0.60 2.88 8.79
CA ALA A 108 -0.77 3.34 8.57
C ALA A 108 -0.83 4.86 8.44
N ALA A 109 -0.13 5.60 9.30
CA ALA A 109 -0.06 7.06 9.26
C ALA A 109 0.55 7.58 7.94
N LEU A 110 1.59 6.91 7.43
CA LEU A 110 2.21 7.29 6.17
C LEU A 110 1.33 6.94 4.95
N ALA A 111 0.66 5.79 4.97
CA ALA A 111 -0.30 5.46 3.93
C ALA A 111 -1.47 6.46 3.91
N ASP A 112 -1.92 6.90 5.08
CA ASP A 112 -2.98 7.89 5.21
C ASP A 112 -2.54 9.30 4.77
N SER A 113 -1.25 9.65 4.92
CA SER A 113 -0.75 10.99 4.56
C SER A 113 -0.87 11.30 3.06
N VAL A 114 -0.99 10.28 2.20
CA VAL A 114 -1.16 10.43 0.74
C VAL A 114 -2.63 10.31 0.29
N ARG A 115 -3.58 10.20 1.23
CA ARG A 115 -5.02 10.02 0.95
C ARG A 115 -5.58 11.07 0.01
N SER A 116 -5.26 12.35 0.22
CA SER A 116 -5.79 13.44 -0.61
C SER A 116 -5.33 13.32 -2.06
N ASP A 117 -4.10 12.88 -2.30
CA ASP A 117 -3.62 12.62 -3.65
C ASP A 117 -4.34 11.44 -4.30
N VAL A 118 -4.50 10.32 -3.58
CA VAL A 118 -5.26 9.15 -4.05
C VAL A 118 -6.69 9.53 -4.42
N LEU A 119 -7.35 10.33 -3.57
CA LEU A 119 -8.74 10.76 -3.77
C LEU A 119 -8.88 11.98 -4.68
N ASN A 120 -7.78 12.48 -5.26
CA ASN A 120 -7.78 13.62 -6.16
C ASN A 120 -8.46 14.88 -5.56
N ARG A 121 -8.22 15.16 -4.27
CA ARG A 121 -8.70 16.38 -3.56
C ARG A 121 -7.57 17.23 -2.99
#